data_AF-A0A538GKW9-F1
#
_entry.id   AF-A0A538GKW9-F1
#
_cell.length_a   1.000
_cell.length_b   1.000
_cell.length_c   1.000
_cell.angle_alpha   90.00
_cell.angle_beta   90.00
_cell.angle_gamma   90.00
#
_symmetry.space_group_name_H-M   'P 1'
#
loop_
_entity.id
_entity.type
_entity.pdbx_description
1 polymer ?
#
loop_
_entity_poly.entity_id
_entity_poly.type
_entity_poly.pdbx_seq_one_letter_code
_entity_poly.pdbx_strand_id
1 'polypeptide(L)'
;MGQLAQAHRDRLETGKQVLDIIVDRGWISAEEVAELRAAYGIETPAPPAMQAAPEPSPETGAVPPAARYTIAIRLTNGDLITAGETEGSDKAAALGHAVVADLTKEDGEWPFFGGRYINPETIVSVDLLPEDSQS
;
A
#
# COMPACT_ATOMS: atom_id res chain seq x y z
N MET A 1 -31.70 10.83 -6.12
CA MET A 1 -30.59 9.86 -5.96
C MET A 1 -29.52 10.22 -6.97
N GLY A 2 -28.27 10.41 -6.55
CA GLY A 2 -27.18 10.81 -7.45
C GLY A 2 -26.61 9.63 -8.26
N GLN A 3 -26.23 9.88 -9.52
CA GLN A 3 -25.66 8.85 -10.42
C GLN A 3 -24.42 8.17 -9.82
N LEU A 4 -23.58 8.94 -9.10
CA LEU A 4 -22.40 8.44 -8.39
C LEU A 4 -22.75 7.37 -7.34
N ALA A 5 -23.81 7.58 -6.56
CA ALA A 5 -24.24 6.63 -5.53
C ALA A 5 -24.77 5.32 -6.13
N GLN A 6 -25.44 5.40 -7.30
CA GLN A 6 -25.92 4.22 -8.00
C GLN A 6 -24.76 3.39 -8.58
N ALA A 7 -23.77 4.05 -9.22
CA ALA A 7 -22.61 3.38 -9.79
C ALA A 7 -21.67 2.78 -8.73
N HIS A 8 -21.57 3.41 -7.54
CA HIS A 8 -20.80 2.84 -6.43
C HIS A 8 -21.43 1.56 -5.85
N ARG A 9 -22.76 1.42 -5.92
CA ARG A 9 -23.46 0.18 -5.53
C ARG A 9 -23.22 -0.94 -6.55
N ASP A 10 -23.36 -0.62 -7.84
CA ASP A 10 -23.14 -1.56 -8.94
C ASP A 10 -21.67 -2.06 -8.99
N ARG A 11 -20.69 -1.20 -8.66
CA ARG A 11 -19.29 -1.62 -8.42
C ARG A 11 -19.16 -2.74 -7.38
N LEU A 12 -19.92 -2.66 -6.29
CA LEU A 12 -19.87 -3.64 -5.19
C LEU A 12 -20.56 -4.96 -5.55
N GLU A 13 -21.58 -4.91 -6.44
CA GLU A 13 -22.32 -6.09 -6.92
C GLU A 13 -21.58 -6.81 -8.06
N THR A 14 -20.99 -6.05 -8.99
CA THR A 14 -20.45 -6.56 -10.27
C THR A 14 -18.92 -6.63 -10.31
N GLY A 15 -18.22 -5.99 -9.35
CA GLY A 15 -16.75 -5.88 -9.32
C GLY A 15 -16.13 -4.96 -10.39
N LYS A 16 -16.91 -4.58 -11.41
CA LYS A 16 -16.54 -3.65 -12.49
C LYS A 16 -16.19 -2.26 -11.95
N GLN A 17 -15.31 -1.55 -12.64
CA GLN A 17 -15.02 -0.15 -12.29
C GLN A 17 -16.22 0.76 -12.59
N VAL A 18 -16.37 1.82 -11.80
CA VAL A 18 -17.43 2.83 -11.97
C VAL A 18 -17.44 3.41 -13.39
N LEU A 19 -16.26 3.64 -13.99
CA LEU A 19 -16.11 4.18 -15.34
C LEU A 19 -16.62 3.21 -16.43
N ASP A 20 -16.48 1.91 -16.23
CA ASP A 20 -16.99 0.88 -17.14
C ASP A 20 -18.53 0.77 -17.04
N ILE A 21 -19.06 0.85 -15.82
CA ILE A 21 -20.51 0.80 -15.55
C ILE A 21 -21.25 2.02 -16.12
N ILE A 22 -20.65 3.23 -16.09
CA ILE A 22 -21.28 4.42 -16.68
C ILE A 22 -21.21 4.46 -18.22
N VAL A 23 -20.23 3.79 -18.83
CA VAL A 23 -20.16 3.59 -20.29
C VAL A 23 -21.17 2.56 -20.75
N ASP A 24 -21.26 1.41 -20.07
CA ASP A 24 -22.26 0.36 -20.33
C ASP A 24 -23.70 0.91 -20.24
N ARG A 25 -23.94 1.81 -19.27
CA ARG A 25 -25.23 2.52 -19.10
C ARG A 25 -25.39 3.74 -20.02
N GLY A 26 -24.41 4.06 -20.87
CA GLY A 26 -24.47 5.15 -21.86
C GLY A 26 -24.54 6.56 -21.27
N TRP A 27 -24.03 6.78 -20.05
CA TRP A 27 -24.02 8.10 -19.39
C TRP A 27 -22.77 8.92 -19.68
N ILE A 28 -21.72 8.28 -20.16
CA ILE A 28 -20.47 8.89 -20.60
C ILE A 28 -19.95 8.08 -21.79
N SER A 29 -19.34 8.73 -22.77
CA SER A 29 -18.80 8.06 -23.96
C SER A 29 -17.45 7.38 -23.66
N ALA A 30 -17.07 6.38 -24.45
CA ALA A 30 -15.78 5.71 -24.30
C ALA A 30 -14.57 6.66 -24.49
N GLU A 31 -14.72 7.69 -25.32
CA GLU A 31 -13.76 8.79 -25.48
C GLU A 31 -13.60 9.63 -24.20
N GLU A 32 -14.70 10.09 -23.60
CA GLU A 32 -14.70 10.82 -22.32
C GLU A 32 -14.06 9.99 -21.19
N VAL A 33 -14.29 8.67 -21.15
CA VAL A 33 -13.58 7.78 -20.20
C VAL A 33 -12.09 7.75 -20.49
N ALA A 34 -11.64 7.70 -21.75
CA ALA A 34 -10.22 7.70 -22.07
C ALA A 34 -9.53 9.01 -21.63
N GLU A 35 -10.21 10.16 -21.77
CA GLU A 35 -9.70 11.46 -21.31
C GLU A 35 -9.69 11.58 -19.78
N LEU A 36 -10.77 11.23 -19.08
CA LEU A 36 -10.82 11.17 -17.62
C LEU A 36 -9.78 10.18 -17.04
N ARG A 37 -9.63 9.02 -17.69
CA ARG A 37 -8.59 8.02 -17.38
C ARG A 37 -7.20 8.62 -17.50
N ALA A 38 -6.92 9.37 -18.56
CA ALA A 38 -5.61 9.97 -18.79
C ALA A 38 -5.34 11.09 -17.77
N ALA A 39 -6.33 11.93 -17.48
CA ALA A 39 -6.23 13.01 -16.51
C ALA A 39 -5.97 12.53 -15.06
N TYR A 40 -6.54 11.39 -14.68
CA TYR A 40 -6.35 10.80 -13.35
C TYR A 40 -5.32 9.65 -13.29
N GLY A 41 -4.69 9.29 -14.41
CA GLY A 41 -3.65 8.24 -14.47
C GLY A 41 -4.12 6.80 -14.28
N ILE A 42 -5.37 6.45 -14.63
CA ILE A 42 -5.90 5.08 -14.43
C ILE A 42 -5.35 4.10 -15.48
N GLU A 43 -4.92 2.93 -15.03
CA GLU A 43 -4.46 1.69 -15.73
C GLU A 43 -5.33 1.07 -16.86
N THR A 44 -6.03 1.84 -17.72
CA THR A 44 -6.72 1.26 -18.90
C THR A 44 -5.71 0.83 -19.97
N PRO A 45 -5.67 -0.45 -20.39
CA PRO A 45 -4.60 -1.05 -21.18
C PRO A 45 -4.58 -0.57 -22.65
N ALA A 46 -3.39 -0.24 -23.15
CA ALA A 46 -3.17 -0.03 -24.59
C ALA A 46 -3.31 -1.37 -25.35
N PRO A 47 -3.86 -1.38 -26.58
CA PRO A 47 -3.93 -2.59 -27.39
C PRO A 47 -2.51 -3.09 -27.70
N PRO A 48 -2.26 -4.41 -27.66
CA PRO A 48 -0.91 -4.94 -27.80
C PRO A 48 -0.39 -4.75 -29.22
N ALA A 49 0.69 -3.98 -29.36
CA ALA A 49 1.51 -4.05 -30.56
C ALA A 49 2.14 -5.45 -30.63
N MET A 50 1.62 -6.30 -31.50
CA MET A 50 2.11 -7.67 -31.72
C MET A 50 3.61 -7.66 -32.05
N GLN A 51 4.45 -8.14 -31.13
CA GLN A 51 5.75 -8.73 -31.47
C GLN A 51 5.94 -10.03 -30.68
N ALA A 52 5.90 -11.13 -31.44
CA ALA A 52 6.36 -12.49 -31.15
C ALA A 52 6.21 -13.05 -29.71
N ALA A 53 5.26 -13.98 -29.56
CA ALA A 53 5.38 -15.05 -28.57
C ALA A 53 6.64 -15.90 -28.87
N PRO A 54 7.23 -16.54 -27.84
CA PRO A 54 6.69 -17.85 -27.46
C PRO A 54 6.33 -17.96 -25.98
N GLU A 55 5.13 -18.50 -25.71
CA GLU A 55 4.82 -19.14 -24.44
C GLU A 55 5.36 -20.59 -24.49
N PRO A 56 5.93 -21.10 -23.39
CA PRO A 56 5.04 -21.75 -22.42
C PRO A 56 5.39 -21.53 -20.93
N SER A 57 4.36 -21.73 -20.10
CA SER A 57 4.39 -22.01 -18.66
C SER A 57 4.58 -20.83 -17.68
N PRO A 58 3.99 -20.92 -16.48
CA PRO A 58 3.95 -19.84 -15.51
C PRO A 58 5.20 -19.85 -14.63
N GLU A 59 6.30 -19.27 -15.12
CA GLU A 59 7.36 -18.85 -14.21
C GLU A 59 6.86 -17.62 -13.45
N THR A 60 6.34 -17.92 -12.25
CA THR A 60 6.17 -17.05 -11.08
C THR A 60 6.46 -15.60 -11.38
N GLY A 61 5.40 -14.79 -11.47
CA GLY A 61 5.54 -13.35 -11.48
C GLY A 61 6.51 -12.97 -10.36
N ALA A 62 7.65 -12.40 -10.74
CA ALA A 62 8.62 -11.89 -9.81
C ALA A 62 7.97 -10.69 -9.13
N VAL A 63 7.18 -10.99 -8.09
CA VAL A 63 7.11 -10.14 -6.91
C VAL A 63 8.57 -9.78 -6.63
N PRO A 64 8.97 -8.51 -6.79
CA PRO A 64 10.33 -8.11 -6.44
C PRO A 64 10.54 -8.59 -5.00
N PRO A 65 11.66 -9.28 -4.70
CA PRO A 65 11.83 -10.04 -3.46
C PRO A 65 11.40 -9.16 -2.31
N ALA A 66 10.30 -9.53 -1.65
CA ALA A 66 9.43 -8.59 -0.97
C ALA A 66 10.25 -7.79 0.04
N ALA A 67 10.59 -6.54 -0.35
CA ALA A 67 11.69 -5.82 0.29
C ALA A 67 11.41 -5.79 1.78
N ARG A 68 12.33 -6.37 2.56
CA ARG A 68 12.14 -6.45 4.00
C ARG A 68 12.39 -5.07 4.58
N TYR A 69 11.57 -4.71 5.54
CA TYR A 69 11.67 -3.45 6.26
C TYR A 69 11.73 -3.75 7.75
N THR A 70 12.71 -3.15 8.39
CA THR A 70 12.91 -3.19 9.83
C THR A 70 12.40 -1.87 10.39
N ILE A 71 11.39 -1.95 11.26
CA ILE A 71 10.77 -0.80 11.90
C ILE A 71 11.65 -0.46 13.10
N ALA A 72 12.35 0.67 13.03
CA ALA A 72 13.29 1.11 14.05
C ALA A 72 12.74 2.33 14.80
N ILE A 73 12.50 2.19 16.11
CA ILE A 73 12.13 3.31 16.98
C ILE A 73 13.41 4.06 17.34
N ARG A 74 13.45 5.37 17.03
CA ARG A 74 14.56 6.25 17.35
C ARG A 74 14.28 7.02 18.64
N LEU A 75 15.18 6.89 19.60
CA LEU A 75 15.09 7.56 20.89
C LEU A 75 15.83 8.90 20.93
N THR A 76 15.52 9.74 21.92
CA THR A 76 16.14 11.07 22.17
C THR A 76 17.63 10.99 22.48
N ASN A 77 18.10 9.85 22.99
CA ASN A 77 19.51 9.56 23.21
C ASN A 77 20.26 9.10 21.93
N GLY A 78 19.56 8.93 20.80
CA GLY A 78 20.10 8.44 19.55
C GLY A 78 20.08 6.91 19.37
N ASP A 79 19.63 6.14 20.37
CA ASP A 79 19.46 4.69 20.30
C ASP A 79 18.37 4.32 19.27
N LEU A 80 18.60 3.25 18.51
CA LEU A 80 17.64 2.70 17.55
C LEU A 80 17.22 1.31 18.02
N ILE A 81 15.91 1.09 18.13
CA ILE A 81 15.33 -0.14 18.68
C ILE A 81 14.45 -0.79 17.64
N THR A 82 14.81 -2.00 17.22
CA THR A 82 13.97 -2.81 16.35
C THR A 82 12.66 -3.15 17.06
N ALA A 83 11.56 -2.57 16.57
CA ALA A 83 10.21 -2.86 17.03
C ALA A 83 9.63 -4.10 16.33
N GLY A 84 10.02 -4.32 15.07
CA GLY A 84 9.61 -5.49 14.30
C GLY A 84 10.16 -5.46 12.87
N GLU A 85 9.94 -6.55 12.16
CA GLU A 85 10.41 -6.80 10.80
C GLU A 85 9.20 -7.18 9.94
N THR A 86 9.15 -6.75 8.68
CA THR A 86 8.05 -7.12 7.79
C THR A 86 8.42 -7.07 6.31
N GLU A 87 7.67 -7.82 5.50
CA GLU A 87 7.92 -7.99 4.06
C GLU A 87 7.00 -7.06 3.25
N GLY A 88 7.60 -6.10 2.55
CA GLY A 88 6.93 -5.13 1.70
C GLY A 88 6.59 -3.80 2.40
N SER A 89 6.71 -2.70 1.65
CA SER A 89 6.62 -1.32 2.15
C SER A 89 5.24 -0.98 2.73
N ASP A 90 4.17 -1.58 2.18
CA ASP A 90 2.80 -1.36 2.63
C ASP A 90 2.56 -1.94 4.03
N LYS A 91 3.05 -3.17 4.28
CA LYS A 91 3.07 -3.76 5.62
C LYS A 91 3.98 -2.99 6.57
N ALA A 92 5.08 -2.44 6.07
CA ALA A 92 6.00 -1.64 6.88
C ALA A 92 5.33 -0.35 7.37
N ALA A 93 4.61 0.35 6.50
CA ALA A 93 3.81 1.51 6.87
C ALA A 93 2.69 1.14 7.86
N ALA A 94 1.97 0.04 7.63
CA ALA A 94 0.93 -0.44 8.54
C ALA A 94 1.48 -0.81 9.93
N LEU A 95 2.62 -1.51 9.99
CA LEU A 95 3.28 -1.89 11.24
C LEU A 95 3.87 -0.67 11.96
N GLY A 96 4.49 0.26 11.24
CA GLY A 96 4.95 1.54 11.79
C GLY A 96 3.81 2.37 12.39
N HIS A 97 2.66 2.41 11.72
CA HIS A 97 1.47 3.10 12.25
C HIS A 97 0.86 2.39 13.47
N ALA A 98 0.87 1.04 13.49
CA ALA A 98 0.46 0.26 14.65
C ALA A 98 1.40 0.47 15.85
N VAL A 99 2.72 0.53 15.61
CA VAL A 99 3.73 0.89 16.62
C VAL A 99 3.45 2.30 17.15
N VAL A 100 3.31 3.32 16.29
CA VAL A 100 2.97 4.69 16.74
C VAL A 100 1.68 4.72 17.55
N ALA A 101 0.64 4.01 17.13
CA ALA A 101 -0.61 3.94 17.88
C ALA A 101 -0.41 3.36 19.30
N ASP A 102 0.34 2.26 19.42
CA ASP A 102 0.67 1.62 20.71
C ASP A 102 1.52 2.53 21.61
N LEU A 103 2.52 3.20 21.03
CA LEU A 103 3.35 4.22 21.70
C LEU A 103 2.53 5.40 22.25
N THR A 104 1.45 5.79 21.57
CA THR A 104 0.59 6.91 21.98
C THR A 104 -0.52 6.54 22.97
N LYS A 105 -0.58 5.28 23.44
CA LYS A 105 -1.64 4.86 24.39
C LYS A 105 -1.44 5.51 25.76
N GLU A 106 -2.47 6.21 26.23
CA GLU A 106 -2.45 6.98 27.48
C GLU A 106 -2.61 6.12 28.75
N ASP A 107 -2.72 4.79 28.63
CA ASP A 107 -2.78 3.84 29.77
C ASP A 107 -1.52 3.86 30.67
N GLY A 108 -0.42 4.48 30.22
CA GLY A 108 0.84 4.60 30.98
C GLY A 108 1.67 3.32 31.03
N GLU A 109 1.23 2.24 30.37
CA GLU A 109 1.99 1.02 30.18
C GLU A 109 3.17 1.29 29.21
N TRP A 110 4.38 0.88 29.61
CA TRP A 110 5.55 1.08 28.75
C TRP A 110 5.54 0.02 27.64
N PRO A 111 5.59 0.40 26.36
CA PRO A 111 5.67 -0.55 25.26
C PRO A 111 6.97 -1.36 25.28
N PHE A 112 6.87 -2.65 24.98
CA PHE A 112 7.98 -3.61 25.05
C PHE A 112 8.49 -3.98 23.65
N PHE A 113 9.66 -3.48 23.28
CA PHE A 113 10.29 -3.70 21.98
C PHE A 113 11.73 -4.20 22.13
N GLY A 114 12.14 -5.15 21.27
CA GLY A 114 13.51 -5.68 21.26
C GLY A 114 13.98 -6.26 22.61
N GLY A 115 13.07 -6.74 23.46
CA GLY A 115 13.39 -7.24 24.80
C GLY A 115 13.42 -6.18 25.92
N ARG A 116 13.01 -4.94 25.66
CA ARG A 116 13.15 -3.79 26.57
C ARG A 116 11.87 -2.94 26.63
N TYR A 117 11.52 -2.48 27.83
CA TYR A 117 10.45 -1.50 28.04
C TYR A 117 10.93 -0.08 27.71
N ILE A 118 10.18 0.63 26.87
CA ILE A 118 10.54 1.94 26.32
C ILE A 118 9.58 3.00 26.84
N ASN A 119 10.09 4.15 27.30
CA ASN A 119 9.23 5.30 27.61
C ASN A 119 8.82 5.96 26.27
N PRO A 120 7.51 6.10 25.95
CA PRO A 120 7.08 6.76 24.73
C PRO A 120 7.52 8.24 24.64
N GLU A 121 7.70 8.94 25.77
CA GLU A 121 8.20 10.32 25.78
C GLU A 121 9.66 10.46 25.32
N THR A 122 10.44 9.37 25.33
CA THR A 122 11.82 9.39 24.82
C THR A 122 11.90 9.06 23.33
N ILE A 123 10.78 8.92 22.62
CA ILE A 123 10.74 8.59 21.20
C ILE A 123 10.73 9.86 20.36
N VAL A 124 11.67 9.96 19.42
CA VAL A 124 11.80 11.09 18.49
C VAL A 124 11.12 10.78 17.16
N SER A 125 11.26 9.54 16.66
CA SER A 125 10.78 9.13 15.34
C SER A 125 10.66 7.61 15.25
N VAL A 126 9.92 7.13 14.26
CA VAL A 126 9.93 5.72 13.82
C VAL A 126 10.45 5.70 12.39
N ASP A 127 11.62 5.09 12.20
CA ASP A 127 12.29 4.91 10.91
C ASP A 127 11.87 3.58 10.27
N LEU A 128 11.71 3.60 8.95
CA LEU A 128 11.38 2.45 8.12
C LEU A 128 12.61 2.07 7.30
N LEU A 129 13.50 1.28 7.91
CA LEU A 129 14.77 0.92 7.30
C LEU A 129 14.55 -0.26 6.34
N PRO A 130 14.79 -0.14 5.03
CA PRO A 130 14.88 -1.33 4.18
C PRO A 130 16.06 -2.19 4.64
N GLU A 131 15.87 -3.50 4.73
CA GLU A 131 16.98 -4.46 4.69
C GLU A 131 17.57 -4.46 3.28
N ASP A 132 18.32 -3.40 2.97
CA ASP A 132 19.13 -3.36 1.77
C ASP A 132 20.13 -4.53 1.85
N SER A 133 20.02 -5.43 0.88
CA SER A 133 20.82 -6.65 0.86
C SER A 133 22.26 -6.30 0.50
N GLN A 134 23.08 -6.04 1.55
CA GLN A 134 24.53 -6.01 1.47
C GLN A 134 25.00 -7.27 0.72
N SER A 135 25.39 -7.07 -0.54
CA SER A 135 25.77 -8.09 -1.52
C SER A 135 27.25 -8.01 -1.85
#